data_AF-T1J7N1-F1
#
_entry.id   AF-T1J7N1-F1
#
_cell.length_a   1.000
_cell.length_b   1.000
_cell.length_c   1.000
_cell.angle_alpha   90.00
_cell.angle_beta   90.00
_cell.angle_gamma   90.00
#
_symmetry.space_group_name_H-M   'P 1'
#
loop_
_entity.id
_entity.type
_entity.pdbx_description
1 polymer ?
#
loop_
_entity_poly.entity_id
_entity_poly.type
_entity_poly.pdbx_seq_one_letter_code
_entity_poly.pdbx_strand_id
1 'polypeptide(L)'
;ENGTIDEESRILRHQVVQLIQPADYILGIADLTGELMRKCISAIGSVDQVKMPFELCAFLRNIYDGFVGVGNQGPREITRKLNTLKQSLAKVETACYTIQVRGSEIPKHMLADVFRDFPRDEIESVYD
;
A
#
# COMPACT_ATOMS: atom_id res chain seq x y z
N GLU A 1 55.55 21.50 -3.72
CA GLU A 1 54.70 20.28 -3.60
C GLU A 1 53.39 20.49 -2.81
N ASN A 2 52.88 21.71 -2.60
CA ASN A 2 51.63 21.95 -1.83
C ASN A 2 50.36 22.19 -2.69
N GLY A 3 50.39 21.88 -4.00
CA GLY A 3 49.32 22.25 -4.93
C GLY A 3 48.23 21.18 -5.17
N THR A 4 48.47 19.92 -4.80
CA THR A 4 47.62 18.78 -5.20
C THR A 4 46.61 18.34 -4.13
N ILE A 5 46.86 18.62 -2.85
CA ILE A 5 46.03 18.15 -1.73
C ILE A 5 44.73 18.99 -1.59
N ASP A 6 44.74 20.25 -2.01
CA ASP A 6 43.58 21.16 -1.96
C ASP A 6 42.53 20.85 -3.05
N GLU A 7 42.97 20.29 -4.18
CA GLU A 7 42.09 20.03 -5.34
C GLU A 7 41.36 18.68 -5.24
N GLU A 8 42.01 17.63 -4.71
CA GLU A 8 41.32 16.37 -4.34
C GLU A 8 40.31 16.58 -3.19
N SER A 9 40.60 17.52 -2.28
CA SER A 9 39.72 17.84 -1.16
C SER A 9 38.43 18.57 -1.58
N ARG A 10 38.44 19.25 -2.74
CA ARG A 10 37.27 19.94 -3.32
C ARG A 10 36.31 19.01 -4.07
N ILE A 11 36.79 17.84 -4.48
CA ILE A 11 35.97 16.80 -5.12
C ILE A 11 35.14 16.02 -4.06
N LEU A 12 35.45 16.18 -2.77
CA LEU A 12 34.72 15.54 -1.67
C LEU A 12 33.46 16.34 -1.28
N ARG A 13 32.30 15.73 -1.59
CA ARG A 13 30.95 15.99 -1.03
C ARG A 13 30.17 17.18 -1.59
N HIS A 14 29.90 17.17 -2.90
CA HIS A 14 28.68 17.83 -3.39
C HIS A 14 27.47 16.96 -3.02
N GLN A 15 26.99 17.11 -1.79
CA GLN A 15 25.72 16.52 -1.38
C GLN A 15 24.60 17.37 -1.99
N VAL A 16 24.04 16.89 -3.11
CA VAL A 16 22.87 17.50 -3.73
C VAL A 16 21.66 17.17 -2.86
N VAL A 17 21.10 18.18 -2.19
CA VAL A 17 19.86 18.05 -1.44
C VAL A 17 18.72 18.48 -2.36
N GLN A 18 17.91 17.51 -2.79
CA GLN A 18 16.71 17.78 -3.58
C GLN A 18 15.48 17.70 -2.68
N LEU A 19 14.70 18.79 -2.64
CA LEU A 19 13.41 18.82 -1.96
C LEU A 19 12.35 18.19 -2.87
N ILE A 20 11.51 17.33 -2.29
CA ILE A 20 10.35 16.72 -2.97
C ILE A 20 9.17 17.68 -2.85
N GLN A 21 8.49 17.96 -3.95
CA GLN A 21 7.29 18.80 -3.90
C GLN A 21 6.18 18.06 -3.13
N PRO A 22 5.35 18.76 -2.33
CA PRO A 22 4.28 18.11 -1.57
C PRO A 22 3.34 17.27 -2.45
N ALA A 23 3.06 17.73 -3.67
CA ALA A 23 2.24 16.99 -4.63
C ALA A 23 2.89 15.65 -5.04
N ASP A 24 4.18 15.63 -5.35
CA ASP A 24 4.91 14.42 -5.73
C ASP A 24 4.94 13.39 -4.59
N TYR A 25 5.12 13.88 -3.36
CA TYR A 25 5.07 13.03 -2.16
C TYR A 25 3.69 12.38 -1.98
N ILE A 26 2.61 13.16 -2.12
CA ILE A 26 1.23 12.64 -2.01
C ILE A 26 0.95 11.65 -3.14
N LEU A 27 1.34 11.94 -4.38
CA LEU A 27 1.17 11.02 -5.50
C LEU A 27 1.94 9.71 -5.29
N GLY A 28 3.15 9.78 -4.73
CA GLY A 28 3.92 8.59 -4.33
C GLY A 28 3.22 7.75 -3.26
N ILE A 29 2.62 8.39 -2.24
CA ILE A 29 1.77 7.68 -1.26
C ILE A 29 0.58 7.01 -1.96
N ALA A 30 -0.03 7.68 -2.94
CA ALA A 30 -1.16 7.13 -3.65
C ALA A 30 -0.78 5.85 -4.42
N ASP A 31 0.39 5.83 -5.06
CA ASP A 31 0.90 4.63 -5.74
C ASP A 31 1.27 3.50 -4.76
N LEU A 32 1.86 3.85 -3.62
CA LEU A 32 2.14 2.89 -2.55
C LEU A 32 0.89 2.10 -2.15
N THR A 33 -0.29 2.72 -2.14
CA THR A 33 -1.53 2.03 -1.74
C THR A 33 -1.89 0.86 -2.66
N GLY A 34 -1.55 0.93 -3.94
CA GLY A 34 -1.71 -0.17 -4.89
C GLY A 34 -0.77 -1.33 -4.58
N GLU A 35 0.49 -1.04 -4.21
CA GLU A 35 1.45 -2.09 -3.79
C GLU A 35 1.04 -2.75 -2.47
N LEU A 36 0.51 -1.97 -1.52
CA LEU A 36 -0.01 -2.51 -0.26
C LEU A 36 -1.22 -3.41 -0.49
N MET A 37 -2.12 -3.03 -1.39
CA MET A 37 -3.22 -3.90 -1.80
C MET A 37 -2.70 -5.20 -2.41
N ARG A 38 -1.77 -5.15 -3.37
CA ARG A 38 -1.16 -6.36 -3.95
C ARG A 38 -0.49 -7.24 -2.89
N LYS A 39 0.25 -6.64 -1.96
CA LYS A 39 0.87 -7.33 -0.83
C LYS A 39 -0.17 -8.02 0.05
N CYS A 40 -1.26 -7.31 0.37
CA CYS A 40 -2.38 -7.86 1.12
C CYS A 40 -2.93 -9.10 0.41
N ILE A 41 -3.36 -8.97 -0.86
CA ILE A 41 -3.95 -10.07 -1.64
C ILE A 41 -2.99 -11.26 -1.77
N SER A 42 -1.70 -11.00 -1.97
CA SER A 42 -0.69 -12.05 -2.11
C SER A 42 -0.47 -12.85 -0.83
N ALA A 43 -0.70 -12.26 0.33
CA ALA A 43 -0.55 -12.93 1.62
C ALA A 43 -1.81 -13.66 2.06
N ILE A 44 -2.98 -13.36 1.48
CA ILE A 44 -4.18 -14.16 1.67
C ILE A 44 -3.89 -15.56 1.14
N GLY A 45 -3.95 -16.55 2.03
CA GLY A 45 -3.50 -17.91 1.71
C GLY A 45 -2.36 -18.41 2.58
N SER A 46 -1.58 -17.49 3.15
CA SER A 46 -0.45 -17.83 4.01
C SER A 46 -0.92 -18.06 5.44
N VAL A 47 -0.74 -19.29 5.94
CA VAL A 47 -1.13 -19.70 7.30
C VAL A 47 -0.48 -18.81 8.39
N ASP A 48 0.71 -18.28 8.12
CA ASP A 48 1.47 -17.48 9.07
C ASP A 48 1.11 -15.98 9.10
N GLN A 49 0.35 -15.49 8.10
CA GLN A 49 0.16 -14.04 7.89
C GLN A 49 -1.27 -13.55 8.09
N VAL A 50 -2.07 -14.22 8.92
CA VAL A 50 -3.50 -13.90 9.13
C VAL A 50 -3.73 -12.48 9.67
N LYS A 51 -2.79 -11.90 10.42
CA LYS A 51 -2.90 -10.53 10.98
C LYS A 51 -2.62 -9.43 9.96
N MET A 52 -1.73 -9.70 9.01
CA MET A 52 -1.18 -8.68 8.12
C MET A 52 -2.25 -8.00 7.24
N PRO A 53 -3.25 -8.72 6.66
CA PRO A 53 -4.36 -8.10 5.95
C PRO A 53 -5.11 -7.05 6.77
N PHE A 54 -5.36 -7.30 8.06
CA PHE A 54 -6.09 -6.37 8.93
C PHE A 54 -5.26 -5.12 9.25
N GLU A 55 -3.95 -5.29 9.47
CA GLU A 55 -3.02 -4.17 9.69
C GLU A 55 -2.93 -3.27 8.44
N LEU A 56 -2.82 -3.88 7.25
CA LEU A 56 -2.84 -3.14 5.99
C LEU A 56 -4.18 -2.46 5.72
N CYS A 57 -5.29 -3.11 6.05
CA CYS A 57 -6.62 -2.53 5.93
C CYS A 57 -6.76 -1.27 6.79
N ALA A 58 -6.38 -1.36 8.07
CA ALA A 58 -6.40 -0.21 8.97
C ALA A 58 -5.50 0.94 8.47
N PHE A 59 -4.31 0.61 7.97
CA PHE A 59 -3.38 1.60 7.42
C PHE A 59 -3.93 2.27 6.15
N LEU A 60 -4.52 1.50 5.23
CA LEU A 60 -5.14 2.02 4.01
C LEU A 60 -6.36 2.90 4.29
N ARG A 61 -7.17 2.58 5.31
CA ARG A 61 -8.27 3.46 5.76
C ARG A 61 -7.76 4.82 6.22
N ASN A 62 -6.70 4.84 7.04
CA ASN A 62 -6.10 6.10 7.50
C ASN A 62 -5.58 6.95 6.33
N ILE A 63 -4.94 6.32 5.33
CA ILE A 63 -4.50 7.04 4.13
C ILE A 63 -5.71 7.57 3.34
N TYR A 64 -6.73 6.74 3.13
CA TYR A 64 -7.95 7.14 2.42
C TYR A 64 -8.61 8.34 3.07
N ASP A 65 -8.80 8.33 4.39
CA ASP A 65 -9.37 9.45 5.14
C ASP A 65 -8.54 10.73 4.97
N GLY A 66 -7.21 10.60 4.97
CA GLY A 66 -6.30 11.71 4.66
C GLY A 66 -6.51 12.29 3.25
N PHE A 67 -6.63 11.44 2.23
CA PHE A 67 -6.88 11.87 0.85
C PHE A 67 -8.27 12.49 0.68
N VAL A 68 -9.30 11.95 1.34
CA VAL A 68 -10.64 12.54 1.36
C VAL A 68 -10.62 13.92 2.01
N GLY A 69 -9.84 14.11 3.08
CA GLY A 69 -9.64 15.40 3.74
C GLY A 69 -9.01 16.47 2.85
N VAL A 70 -8.11 16.09 1.92
CA VAL A 70 -7.56 17.00 0.90
C VAL A 70 -8.61 17.36 -0.15
N GLY A 71 -9.49 16.42 -0.49
CA GLY A 71 -10.65 16.63 -1.37
C GLY A 71 -10.28 17.19 -2.75
N ASN A 72 -11.11 18.12 -3.25
CA ASN A 72 -10.90 18.78 -4.55
C ASN A 72 -9.98 20.01 -4.48
N GLN A 73 -9.32 20.25 -3.34
CA GLN A 73 -8.44 21.41 -3.16
C GLN A 73 -7.02 21.16 -3.68
N GLY A 74 -6.69 19.90 -4.02
CA GLY A 74 -5.40 19.51 -4.58
C GLY A 74 -5.36 19.46 -6.12
N PRO A 75 -4.18 19.22 -6.71
CA PRO A 75 -4.02 18.92 -8.13
C PRO A 75 -4.98 17.82 -8.62
N ARG A 76 -5.51 17.95 -9.84
CA ARG A 76 -6.45 16.98 -10.45
C ARG A 76 -5.97 15.53 -10.40
N GLU A 77 -4.66 15.33 -10.44
CA GLU A 77 -4.04 14.02 -10.36
C GLU A 77 -4.31 13.32 -9.02
N ILE A 78 -4.35 14.07 -7.92
CA ILE A 78 -4.70 13.55 -6.59
C ILE A 78 -6.15 13.06 -6.58
N THR A 79 -7.07 13.82 -7.17
CA THR A 79 -8.48 13.40 -7.30
C THR A 79 -8.61 12.12 -8.13
N ARG A 80 -7.83 11.97 -9.21
CA ARG A 80 -7.80 10.73 -10.00
C ARG A 80 -7.29 9.55 -9.17
N LYS A 81 -6.21 9.75 -8.42
CA LYS A 81 -5.62 8.72 -7.55
C LYS A 81 -6.55 8.32 -6.41
N LEU A 82 -7.38 9.22 -5.89
CA LEU A 82 -8.37 8.91 -4.86
C LEU A 82 -9.35 7.81 -5.31
N ASN A 83 -9.75 7.80 -6.59
CA ASN A 83 -10.62 6.75 -7.12
C ASN A 83 -9.93 5.37 -7.12
N THR A 84 -8.67 5.33 -7.58
CA THR A 84 -7.87 4.09 -7.56
C THR A 84 -7.61 3.63 -6.12
N LEU A 85 -7.29 4.55 -5.20
CA LEU A 85 -7.14 4.25 -3.77
C LEU A 85 -8.43 3.65 -3.18
N LYS A 86 -9.60 4.21 -3.52
CA LYS A 86 -10.89 3.66 -3.08
C LYS A 86 -11.06 2.19 -3.53
N GLN A 87 -10.72 1.89 -4.78
CA GLN A 87 -10.76 0.52 -5.30
C GLN A 87 -9.77 -0.40 -4.57
N SER A 88 -8.53 0.06 -4.36
CA SER A 88 -7.52 -0.66 -3.58
C SER A 88 -7.99 -0.97 -2.16
N LEU A 89 -8.56 0.01 -1.47
CA LEU A 89 -9.09 -0.17 -0.13
C LEU A 89 -10.22 -1.20 -0.13
N ALA A 90 -11.18 -1.09 -1.05
CA ALA A 90 -12.31 -2.01 -1.10
C ALA A 90 -11.89 -3.48 -1.34
N LYS A 91 -10.86 -3.72 -2.17
CA LYS A 91 -10.27 -5.06 -2.36
C LYS A 91 -9.67 -5.61 -1.05
N VAL A 92 -8.94 -4.77 -0.32
CA VAL A 92 -8.36 -5.15 0.97
C VAL A 92 -9.43 -5.36 2.07
N GLU A 93 -10.49 -4.56 2.07
CA GLU A 93 -11.61 -4.75 3.00
C GLU A 93 -12.37 -6.05 2.73
N THR A 94 -12.60 -6.36 1.46
CA THR A 94 -13.23 -7.62 1.02
C THR A 94 -12.38 -8.82 1.46
N ALA A 95 -11.06 -8.74 1.29
CA ALA A 95 -10.13 -9.74 1.79
C ALA A 95 -10.26 -9.97 3.31
N CYS A 96 -10.25 -8.89 4.10
CA CYS A 96 -10.39 -8.96 5.55
C CYS A 96 -11.74 -9.55 5.97
N TYR A 97 -12.82 -9.14 5.29
CA TYR A 97 -14.16 -9.67 5.52
C TYR A 97 -14.20 -11.18 5.30
N THR A 98 -13.70 -11.65 4.17
CA THR A 98 -13.71 -13.08 3.84
C THR A 98 -12.85 -13.90 4.80
N ILE A 99 -11.68 -13.38 5.23
CA ILE A 99 -10.86 -14.01 6.28
C ILE A 99 -11.64 -14.11 7.59
N GLN A 100 -12.31 -13.03 8.00
CA GLN A 100 -13.05 -12.99 9.26
C GLN A 100 -14.22 -13.98 9.28
N VAL A 101 -15.04 -14.00 8.21
CA VAL A 101 -16.21 -14.88 8.11
C VAL A 101 -15.77 -16.34 8.05
N ARG A 102 -14.90 -16.70 7.09
CA ARG A 102 -14.45 -18.10 6.97
C ARG A 102 -13.60 -18.56 8.16
N GLY A 103 -12.82 -17.66 8.74
CA GLY A 103 -12.07 -17.92 9.97
C GLY A 103 -12.94 -18.19 11.19
N SER A 104 -14.17 -17.65 11.21
CA SER A 104 -15.15 -17.87 12.28
C SER A 104 -16.00 -19.13 12.11
N GLU A 105 -16.16 -19.62 10.88
CA GLU A 105 -16.99 -20.78 10.55
C GLU A 105 -16.20 -22.11 10.52
N ILE A 106 -14.88 -22.05 10.30
CA ILE A 106 -14.09 -23.23 9.94
C ILE A 106 -13.20 -23.71 11.09
N PRO A 107 -13.21 -25.02 11.42
CA PRO A 107 -12.35 -25.61 12.43
C PRO A 107 -10.86 -25.30 12.16
N LYS A 108 -10.10 -24.98 13.21
CA LYS A 108 -8.72 -24.48 13.13
C LYS A 108 -7.75 -25.32 12.25
N HIS A 109 -8.00 -26.62 12.10
CA HIS A 109 -7.18 -27.52 11.29
C HIS A 109 -7.47 -27.45 9.78
N MET A 110 -8.63 -26.94 9.38
CA MET A 110 -9.06 -26.79 7.97
C MET A 110 -8.77 -25.38 7.42
N LEU A 111 -8.30 -24.46 8.27
CA LEU A 111 -8.04 -23.06 7.88
C LEU A 111 -7.02 -22.95 6.75
N ALA A 112 -5.97 -23.78 6.78
CA ALA A 112 -4.92 -23.77 5.75
C ALA A 112 -5.43 -24.14 4.35
N ASP A 113 -6.41 -25.04 4.27
CA ASP A 113 -6.99 -25.48 3.01
C ASP A 113 -7.94 -24.43 2.43
N VAL A 114 -8.70 -23.76 3.30
CA VAL A 114 -9.60 -22.68 2.88
C VAL A 114 -8.85 -21.41 2.49
N PHE A 115 -7.74 -21.13 3.15
CA PHE A 115 -6.84 -20.07 2.72
C PHE A 115 -6.15 -20.41 1.40
N ARG A 116 -5.85 -21.69 1.11
CA ARG A 116 -5.34 -22.11 -0.21
C ARG A 116 -6.37 -21.92 -1.32
N ASP A 117 -7.62 -22.29 -1.06
CA ASP A 117 -8.74 -22.18 -2.00
C ASP A 117 -9.39 -20.79 -2.01
N PHE A 118 -8.69 -19.78 -1.50
CA PHE A 118 -9.22 -18.41 -1.48
C PHE A 118 -9.37 -17.92 -2.92
N PRO A 119 -10.58 -17.55 -3.36
CA PRO A 119 -10.83 -17.13 -4.73
C PRO A 119 -10.27 -15.72 -4.92
N ARG A 120 -8.97 -15.64 -5.25
CA ARG A 120 -8.29 -14.38 -5.55
C ARG A 120 -9.01 -13.61 -6.66
N ASP A 121 -9.55 -14.35 -7.63
CA ASP A 121 -10.30 -13.82 -8.77
C ASP A 121 -11.62 -13.12 -8.36
N GLU A 122 -12.26 -13.55 -7.26
CA GLU A 122 -13.46 -12.89 -6.72
C GLU A 122 -13.13 -11.54 -6.06
N ILE A 123 -11.92 -11.39 -5.47
CA ILE A 123 -11.49 -10.14 -4.85
C ILE A 123 -11.00 -9.14 -5.91
N GLU A 124 -10.35 -9.63 -6.97
CA GLU A 124 -9.87 -8.79 -8.05
C GLU A 124 -11.01 -8.20 -8.89
N SER A 125 -12.12 -8.94 -9.03
CA SER A 125 -13.29 -8.56 -9.85
C SER A 125 -14.28 -7.59 -9.20
N VAL A 126 -14.13 -7.25 -7.91
CA VAL A 126 -15.13 -6.42 -7.18
C VAL A 126 -15.32 -5.03 -7.81
N TYR A 127 -14.39 -4.56 -8.64
CA TYR A 127 -14.46 -3.23 -9.27
C TYR A 127 -13.81 -3.13 -10.66
N ASP A 128 -13.65 -4.25 -11.38
CA ASP A 128 -13.28 -4.20 -12.81
C ASP A 128 -14.47 -3.74 -13.68
#